data_AF-A0A5K1HSE2-F1
#
_entry.id   AF-A0A5K1HSE2-F1
#
_cell.length_a   1.000
_cell.length_b   1.000
_cell.length_c   1.000
_cell.angle_alpha   90.00
_cell.angle_beta   90.00
_cell.angle_gamma   90.00
#
_symmetry.space_group_name_H-M   'P 1'
#
loop_
_entity.id
_entity.type
_entity.pdbx_description
1 polymer ?
#
loop_
_entity_poly.entity_id
_entity_poly.type
_entity_poly.pdbx_seq_one_letter_code
_entity_poly.pdbx_strand_id
1 'polypeptide(L)'
;LRLIRHQRICKTPKIQIYETAVRPLVDCAFDGAKVTCFAYGQTGSGKTYTMLGNGTNVRGLYLLAAEDIFKILKQRSDLEVWISFYEIYCGKLYDLLNEKNILFAR
;
A
#
# COMPACT_ATOMS: atom_id res chain seq x y z
N LEU A 1 -3.43 9.11 -10.16
CA LEU A 1 -4.05 7.76 -10.19
C LEU A 1 -3.29 6.87 -11.18
N ARG A 2 -2.30 6.11 -10.71
CA ARG A 2 -1.61 5.12 -11.56
C ARG A 2 -2.26 3.76 -11.28
N LEU A 3 -3.28 3.42 -12.06
CA LEU A 3 -3.85 2.08 -12.06
C LEU A 3 -2.77 1.12 -12.55
N ILE A 4 -2.50 0.04 -11.79
CA ILE A 4 -1.72 -1.10 -12.26
C ILE A 4 -2.57 -1.84 -13.30
N ARG A 5 -2.81 -1.22 -14.46
CA ARG A 5 -3.83 -1.68 -15.41
C ARG A 5 -3.34 -2.81 -16.32
N HIS A 6 -2.03 -3.02 -16.48
CA HIS A 6 -1.51 -3.93 -17.51
C HIS A 6 -0.25 -4.75 -17.19
N GLN A 7 0.31 -4.71 -15.97
CA GLN A 7 1.34 -5.69 -15.61
C GLN A 7 0.64 -6.99 -15.18
N ARG A 8 0.98 -8.12 -15.80
CA ARG A 8 0.56 -9.45 -15.32
C ARG A 8 1.14 -9.68 -13.92
N ILE A 9 0.40 -9.25 -12.89
CA ILE A 9 0.78 -9.35 -11.47
C ILE A 9 1.17 -10.79 -11.08
N CYS A 10 0.64 -11.79 -11.78
CA CYS A 10 0.84 -13.20 -11.50
C CYS A 10 2.23 -13.79 -11.84
N LYS A 11 3.10 -13.10 -12.60
CA LYS A 11 4.45 -13.61 -12.93
C LYS A 11 5.61 -12.66 -12.64
N THR A 12 5.33 -11.41 -12.32
CA THR A 12 6.38 -10.41 -12.09
C THR A 12 6.87 -10.48 -10.63
N PRO A 13 8.19 -10.46 -10.39
CA PRO A 13 8.73 -10.32 -9.04
C PRO A 13 8.17 -9.08 -8.34
N LYS A 14 7.78 -9.21 -7.06
CA LYS A 14 7.19 -8.11 -6.29
C LYS A 14 8.09 -6.87 -6.24
N ILE A 15 9.40 -7.06 -6.19
CA ILE A 15 10.39 -5.98 -6.22
C ILE A 15 10.27 -5.16 -7.51
N GLN A 16 10.07 -5.81 -8.66
CA GLN A 16 9.92 -5.13 -9.95
C GLN A 16 8.57 -4.40 -10.03
N ILE A 17 7.51 -4.97 -9.46
CA ILE A 17 6.22 -4.27 -9.34
C ILE A 17 6.38 -3.03 -8.46
N TYR A 18 7.09 -3.15 -7.35
CA TYR A 18 7.36 -2.05 -6.45
C TYR A 18 8.13 -0.92 -7.16
N GLU A 19 9.28 -1.23 -7.78
CA GLU A 19 10.11 -0.22 -8.46
C GLU A 19 9.39 0.49 -9.59
N THR A 20 8.57 -0.22 -10.36
CA THR A 20 7.90 0.38 -11.54
C THR A 20 6.60 1.10 -11.20
N ALA A 21 5.83 0.61 -10.23
CA ALA A 21 4.49 1.11 -9.95
C ALA A 21 4.38 1.90 -8.64
N VAL A 22 5.10 1.51 -7.58
CA VAL A 22 4.90 2.07 -6.22
C VAL A 22 5.99 3.05 -5.84
N ARG A 23 7.26 2.76 -6.10
CA ARG A 23 8.40 3.61 -5.74
C ARG A 23 8.24 5.05 -6.27
N PRO A 24 7.86 5.29 -7.55
CA PRO A 24 7.63 6.65 -8.03
C PRO A 24 6.49 7.36 -7.32
N LEU A 25 5.50 6.63 -6.79
CA LEU A 25 4.41 7.21 -6.01
C LEU A 25 4.89 7.66 -4.62
N VAL A 26 5.82 6.91 -4.01
CA VAL A 26 6.44 7.31 -2.75
C VAL A 26 7.20 8.62 -2.94
N ASP A 27 8.03 8.71 -3.98
CA ASP A 27 8.79 9.93 -4.27
C ASP A 27 7.84 11.13 -4.51
N CYS A 28 6.80 10.97 -5.34
CA CYS A 28 5.78 12.01 -5.53
C CYS A 28 5.04 12.40 -4.24
N ALA A 29 4.86 11.47 -3.29
CA ALA A 29 4.20 11.78 -2.02
C ALA A 29 5.04 12.74 -1.17
N PHE A 30 6.37 12.58 -1.18
CA PHE A 30 7.29 13.50 -0.51
C PHE A 30 7.43 14.85 -1.24
N ASP A 31 7.11 14.91 -2.52
CA ASP A 31 6.95 16.17 -3.27
C ASP A 31 5.59 16.89 -2.98
N GLY A 32 4.80 16.36 -2.04
CA GLY A 32 3.51 16.94 -1.63
C GLY A 32 2.30 16.47 -2.44
N ALA A 33 2.46 15.48 -3.33
CA ALA A 33 1.35 14.95 -4.11
C ALA A 33 0.52 13.92 -3.33
N LYS A 34 -0.80 13.89 -3.58
CA LYS A 34 -1.68 12.82 -3.08
C LYS A 34 -1.63 11.63 -4.03
N VAL A 35 -1.12 10.49 -3.54
CA VAL A 35 -0.94 9.27 -4.34
C VAL A 35 -1.87 8.14 -3.90
N THR A 36 -2.26 7.29 -4.84
CA THR A 36 -3.09 6.11 -4.56
C THR A 36 -2.74 4.98 -5.52
N CYS A 37 -2.61 3.78 -4.98
CA CYS A 37 -2.31 2.55 -5.71
C CYS A 37 -3.38 1.50 -5.42
N PHE A 38 -3.89 0.86 -6.47
CA PHE A 38 -4.92 -0.17 -6.37
C PHE A 38 -4.43 -1.48 -7.00
N ALA A 39 -4.68 -2.59 -6.31
CA ALA A 39 -4.59 -3.93 -6.88
C ALA A 39 -6.00 -4.40 -7.27
N TYR A 40 -6.22 -4.67 -8.55
CA TYR A 40 -7.50 -5.13 -9.09
C TYR A 40 -7.35 -6.46 -9.84
N GLY A 41 -8.37 -7.30 -9.81
CA GLY A 41 -8.36 -8.62 -10.42
C GLY A 41 -9.37 -9.58 -9.77
N GLN A 42 -9.58 -10.75 -10.37
CA GLN A 42 -10.51 -11.77 -9.87
C GLN A 42 -10.12 -12.33 -8.48
N THR A 43 -11.05 -12.94 -7.76
CA THR A 43 -10.75 -13.68 -6.52
C THR A 43 -9.75 -14.80 -6.82
N GLY A 44 -8.77 -15.00 -5.92
CA GLY A 44 -7.67 -15.95 -6.13
C GLY A 44 -6.52 -15.44 -7.01
N SER A 45 -6.59 -14.24 -7.60
CA SER A 45 -5.54 -13.70 -8.47
C SER A 45 -4.28 -13.18 -7.75
N GLY A 46 -4.18 -13.36 -6.43
CA GLY A 46 -3.01 -12.93 -5.65
C GLY A 46 -2.96 -11.46 -5.23
N LYS A 47 -4.07 -10.70 -5.29
CA LYS A 47 -4.10 -9.27 -4.86
C LYS A 47 -3.56 -9.06 -3.45
N THR A 48 -4.13 -9.76 -2.47
CA THR A 48 -3.71 -9.68 -1.06
C THR A 48 -2.27 -10.14 -0.88
N TYR A 49 -1.89 -11.21 -1.58
CA TYR A 49 -0.53 -11.73 -1.55
C TYR A 49 0.50 -10.73 -2.10
N THR A 50 0.15 -9.95 -3.12
CA THR A 50 1.03 -8.89 -3.66
C THR A 50 1.08 -7.68 -2.73
N MET A 51 -0.08 -7.20 -2.24
CA MET A 51 -0.14 -5.98 -1.41
C MET A 51 0.41 -6.19 0.00
N LEU A 52 -0.04 -7.24 0.69
CA LEU A 52 0.30 -7.52 2.10
C LEU A 52 1.44 -8.54 2.24
N GLY A 53 1.53 -9.51 1.34
CA GLY A 53 2.45 -10.63 1.48
C GLY A 53 1.82 -11.81 2.22
N ASN A 54 2.64 -12.59 2.93
CA ASN A 54 2.21 -13.76 3.71
C ASN A 54 2.44 -13.62 5.23
N GLY A 55 2.74 -12.41 5.71
CA GLY A 55 2.98 -12.12 7.12
C GLY A 55 4.26 -12.72 7.73
N THR A 56 5.06 -13.46 6.96
CA THR A 56 6.30 -14.10 7.42
C THR A 56 7.46 -13.77 6.49
N ASN A 57 7.75 -14.64 5.52
CA ASN A 57 8.92 -14.55 4.65
C ASN A 57 8.69 -13.72 3.38
N VAL A 58 7.44 -13.41 3.05
CA VAL A 58 7.08 -12.72 1.82
C VAL A 58 6.63 -11.31 2.15
N ARG A 59 7.50 -10.34 1.82
CA ARG A 59 7.21 -8.91 1.93
C ARG A 59 6.24 -8.49 0.82
N GLY A 60 5.11 -7.90 1.21
CA GLY A 60 4.19 -7.24 0.30
C GLY A 60 4.63 -5.82 -0.06
N LEU A 61 3.93 -5.20 -1.00
CA LEU A 61 4.18 -3.81 -1.41
C LEU A 61 4.05 -2.82 -0.25
N TYR A 62 3.17 -3.05 0.73
CA TYR A 62 3.03 -2.18 1.91
C TYR A 62 4.30 -2.11 2.74
N LEU A 63 4.95 -3.26 2.98
CA LEU A 63 6.17 -3.31 3.79
C LEU A 63 7.35 -2.66 3.05
N LEU A 64 7.47 -2.91 1.75
CA LEU A 64 8.51 -2.28 0.92
C LEU A 64 8.36 -0.75 0.88
N ALA A 65 7.12 -0.25 0.71
CA ALA A 65 6.84 1.18 0.75
C ALA A 65 7.16 1.79 2.13
N ALA A 66 6.77 1.12 3.22
CA ALA A 66 7.04 1.58 4.57
C ALA A 66 8.55 1.67 4.85
N GLU A 67 9.34 0.65 4.46
CA GLU A 67 10.81 0.67 4.60
C GLU A 67 11.42 1.90 3.94
N ASP A 68 10.97 2.27 2.74
CA ASP A 68 11.50 3.42 2.02
C ASP A 68 11.02 4.77 2.57
N ILE A 69 9.75 4.86 2.99
CA ILE A 69 9.21 6.03 3.69
C ILE A 69 10.03 6.32 4.95
N PHE A 70 10.31 5.30 5.78
CA PHE A 70 11.12 5.48 6.99
C PHE A 70 12.58 5.81 6.69
N LYS A 71 13.17 5.31 5.60
CA LYS A 71 14.52 5.73 5.16
C LYS A 71 14.57 7.20 4.81
N ILE A 72 13.58 7.70 4.06
CA ILE A 72 13.49 9.11 3.67
C ILE A 72 13.24 9.98 4.91
N LEU A 73 12.36 9.54 5.82
CA LEU A 73 12.06 10.25 7.06
C LEU A 73 13.29 10.44 7.95
N LYS A 74 14.20 9.46 8.01
CA LYS A 74 15.49 9.60 8.73
C LYS A 74 16.37 10.74 8.19
N GLN A 75 16.18 11.14 6.94
CA GLN A 75 16.91 12.24 6.30
C GLN A 75 16.15 13.57 6.37
N ARG A 76 14.89 13.56 6.85
CA ARG A 76 13.96 14.70 6.87
C ARG A 76 13.32 14.82 8.24
N SER A 77 13.98 15.52 9.15
CA SER A 77 13.51 15.75 10.52
C SER A 77 12.34 16.74 10.61
N ASP A 78 11.97 17.37 9.50
CA ASP A 78 10.87 18.33 9.36
C ASP A 78 9.50 17.68 9.16
N LEU A 79 9.46 16.34 9.03
CA LEU A 79 8.25 15.60 8.67
C LEU A 79 7.84 14.61 9.75
N GLU A 80 6.53 14.38 9.86
CA GLU A 80 5.92 13.34 10.67
C GLU A 80 5.10 12.39 9.78
N VAL A 81 5.05 11.11 10.16
CA VAL A 81 4.33 10.08 9.41
C VAL A 81 3.18 9.55 10.24
N TRP A 82 1.99 9.54 9.63
CA TRP A 82 0.77 8.99 10.20
C TRP A 82 0.32 7.81 9.34
N ILE A 83 -0.14 6.73 9.99
CA ILE A 83 -0.60 5.51 9.30
C ILE A 83 -2.02 5.21 9.77
N SER A 84 -2.88 4.83 8.83
CA SER A 84 -4.23 4.36 9.11
C SER A 84 -4.54 3.16 8.22
N PHE A 85 -5.24 2.17 8.76
CA PHE A 85 -5.57 0.95 8.03
C PHE A 85 -7.03 0.58 8.20
N TYR A 86 -7.77 0.51 7.09
CA TYR A 86 -9.21 0.37 7.10
C TYR A 86 -9.68 -0.78 6.22
N GLU A 87 -10.80 -1.38 6.62
CA GLU A 87 -11.54 -2.38 5.84
C GLU A 87 -12.95 -1.87 5.56
N ILE A 88 -13.38 -1.93 4.30
CA ILE A 88 -14.77 -1.69 3.93
C ILE A 88 -15.41 -3.05 3.67
N TYR A 89 -16.36 -3.44 4.52
CA TYR A 89 -17.06 -4.71 4.43
C TYR A 89 -18.57 -4.51 4.62
N CYS A 90 -19.36 -5.04 3.69
CA CYS A 90 -20.83 -4.89 3.69
C CYS A 90 -21.32 -3.44 3.88
N GLY A 91 -20.64 -2.47 3.27
CA GLY A 91 -20.98 -1.04 3.37
C GLY A 91 -20.62 -0.37 4.71
N LYS A 92 -19.93 -1.08 5.61
CA LYS A 92 -19.42 -0.54 6.88
C LYS A 92 -17.91 -0.36 6.81
N LEU A 93 -17.41 0.71 7.42
CA LEU A 93 -15.99 1.01 7.55
C LEU A 93 -15.49 0.52 8.90
N TYR A 94 -14.40 -0.25 8.90
CA TYR A 94 -13.79 -0.83 10.09
C TYR A 94 -12.35 -0.34 10.22
N ASP A 95 -11.96 0.11 11.41
CA ASP A 95 -10.58 0.45 11.74
C ASP A 95 -9.80 -0.80 12.16
N LEU A 96 -8.87 -1.22 11.31
CA LEU A 96 -8.08 -2.43 11.55
C LEU A 96 -7.00 -2.23 12.61
N LEU A 97 -6.62 -0.98 12.93
CA LEU A 97 -5.64 -0.67 13.97
C LEU A 97 -6.29 -0.45 15.34
N ASN A 98 -7.62 -0.36 15.39
CA ASN A 98 -8.38 -0.09 16.60
C ASN A 98 -9.47 -1.16 16.79
N GLU A 99 -9.05 -2.42 16.95
CA GLU A 99 -9.92 -3.57 17.26
C GLU A 99 -11.14 -3.77 16.35
N LYS A 100 -11.05 -3.37 15.07
CA LYS A 100 -12.18 -3.37 14.12
C LYS A 100 -13.36 -2.51 14.59
N ASN A 101 -13.07 -1.39 15.26
CA ASN A 101 -14.08 -0.42 15.60
C ASN A 101 -14.76 0.13 14.33
N ILE A 102 -16.10 0.20 14.38
CA ILE A 102 -16.90 0.68 13.26
C ILE A 102 -16.79 2.21 13.21
N LEU A 103 -16.41 2.72 12.05
CA LEU A 103 -16.31 4.14 11.78
C LEU A 103 -17.47 4.61 10.90
N PHE A 104 -17.87 5.85 11.12
CA PHE A 104 -18.85 6.55 10.28
C PHE A 104 -18.10 7.56 9.41
N ALA A 105 -18.08 7.34 8.09
CA ALA A 105 -17.62 8.34 7.15
C ALA A 105 -18.64 9.49 7.12
N ARG A 106 -18.18 10.72 7.38
CA ARG A 106 -18.98 11.94 7.26
C ARG A 106 -18.81 12.55 5.89
#